data_AF-A0A3C0WM20-F1
#
_entry.id   AF-A0A3C0WM20-F1
#
_cell.length_a   1.000
_cell.length_b   1.000
_cell.length_c   1.000
_cell.angle_alpha   90.00
_cell.angle_beta   90.00
_cell.angle_gamma   90.00
#
_symmetry.space_group_name_H-M   'P 1'
#
loop_
_entity.id
_entity.type
_entity.pdbx_description
1 polymer ?
#
loop_
_entity_poly.entity_id
_entity_poly.type
_entity_poly.pdbx_seq_one_letter_code
_entity_poly.pdbx_strand_id
1 'polypeptide(L)'
;MRLMMRIMRLLGRDPHKFGKNKDIDLVAIAEVDFPTDAVIDYRKVADIRDEAAACHASQSAGSLTGGIFGWLRRMIASKEIYMRAVPPPDGKVEHDLFQDIAELPPLRRL
;
A
#
# COMPACT_ATOMS: atom_id res chain seq x y z
N MET A 1 11.93 2.08 3.50
CA MET A 1 11.80 1.71 4.93
C MET A 1 13.05 2.04 5.76
N ARG A 2 14.28 1.67 5.36
CA ARG A 2 15.50 1.86 6.18
C ARG A 2 15.80 3.31 6.63
N LEU A 3 15.52 4.31 5.78
CA LEU A 3 15.68 5.73 6.13
C LEU A 3 14.69 6.19 7.21
N MET A 4 13.44 5.72 7.15
CA MET A 4 12.40 6.03 8.14
C MET A 4 12.79 5.50 9.53
N MET A 5 13.32 4.28 9.60
CA MET A 5 13.81 3.69 10.86
C MET A 5 14.99 4.48 11.44
N ARG A 6 15.91 4.96 10.60
CA ARG A 6 17.00 5.86 11.03
C ARG A 6 16.48 7.17 11.61
N ILE A 7 15.50 7.79 10.94
CA ILE A 7 14.87 9.03 11.42
C ILE A 7 14.13 8.80 12.74
N MET A 8 13.40 7.69 12.89
CA MET A 8 12.72 7.34 14.14
C MET A 8 13.71 7.20 15.30
N ARG A 9 14.83 6.53 15.09
CA ARG A 9 15.89 6.39 16.11
C ARG A 9 16.49 7.74 16.49
N LEU A 10 16.72 8.64 15.53
CA LEU A 10 17.20 10.00 15.79
C LEU A 10 16.18 10.84 16.58
N LEU A 11 14.89 10.59 16.40
CA LEU A 11 13.80 11.24 17.14
C LEU A 11 13.46 10.51 18.47
N GLY A 12 14.27 9.54 18.91
CA GLY A 12 14.07 8.82 20.18
C GLY A 12 12.89 7.83 20.18
N ARG A 13 12.38 7.44 19.00
CA ARG A 13 11.31 6.43 18.86
C ARG A 13 11.92 5.06 18.57
N ASP A 14 11.41 4.05 19.27
CA ASP A 14 11.82 2.65 19.10
C ASP A 14 11.12 2.02 17.87
N PRO A 15 11.85 1.63 16.82
CA PRO A 15 11.27 1.00 15.62
C PRO A 15 10.77 -0.43 15.87
N HIS A 16 11.18 -1.09 16.96
CA HIS A 16 10.65 -2.42 17.35
C HIS A 16 9.30 -2.33 18.08
N LYS A 17 8.86 -1.12 18.46
CA LYS A 17 7.66 -0.87 19.28
C LYS A 17 6.78 0.21 18.67
N PHE A 18 6.26 -0.08 17.49
CA PHE A 18 5.39 0.82 16.72
C PHE A 18 3.90 0.56 16.98
N GLY A 19 3.04 1.53 16.64
CA GLY A 19 1.58 1.46 16.82
C GLY A 19 1.10 1.97 18.18
N LYS A 20 -0.23 2.12 18.33
CA LYS A 20 -0.87 2.58 19.58
C LYS A 20 -0.58 1.63 20.74
N ASN A 21 -0.51 0.33 20.47
CA ASN A 21 -0.28 -0.73 21.45
C ASN A 21 1.19 -1.18 21.56
N LYS A 22 2.10 -0.63 20.74
CA LYS A 22 3.55 -0.95 20.73
C LYS A 22 3.87 -2.43 20.40
N ASP A 23 3.02 -3.06 19.62
CA ASP A 23 3.04 -4.47 19.24
C ASP A 23 3.56 -4.72 17.82
N ILE A 24 4.00 -3.67 17.12
CA ILE A 24 4.48 -3.75 15.73
C ILE A 24 6.00 -3.56 15.69
N ASP A 25 6.71 -4.59 15.22
CA ASP A 25 8.14 -4.52 14.94
C ASP A 25 8.40 -4.14 13.48
N LEU A 26 8.75 -2.87 13.24
CA LEU A 26 9.05 -2.38 11.89
C LEU A 26 10.40 -2.87 11.36
N VAL A 27 11.31 -3.28 12.25
CA VAL A 27 12.64 -3.78 11.88
C VAL A 27 12.49 -5.17 11.27
N ALA A 28 11.75 -6.05 11.94
CA ALA A 28 11.44 -7.38 11.43
C ALA A 28 10.76 -7.31 10.05
N ILE A 29 9.82 -6.38 9.86
CA ILE A 29 9.14 -6.16 8.57
C ILE A 29 10.13 -5.67 7.50
N ALA A 30 11.10 -4.83 7.87
CA ALA A 30 12.07 -4.26 6.93
C ALA A 30 13.25 -5.20 6.60
N GLU A 31 13.43 -6.28 7.36
CA GLU A 31 14.41 -7.33 7.08
C GLU A 31 13.90 -8.32 6.02
N VAL A 32 12.59 -8.47 5.88
CA VAL A 32 12.01 -9.27 4.81
C VAL A 32 11.98 -8.46 3.51
N ASP A 33 12.67 -8.96 2.49
CA ASP A 33 12.63 -8.39 1.15
C ASP A 33 11.46 -9.01 0.38
N PHE A 34 10.42 -8.22 0.16
CA PHE A 34 9.29 -8.60 -0.69
C PHE A 34 9.48 -7.93 -2.05
N PRO A 35 9.89 -8.66 -3.11
CA PRO A 35 10.01 -8.10 -4.43
C PRO A 35 8.66 -7.57 -4.91
N THR A 36 8.71 -6.50 -5.71
CA THR A 36 7.52 -5.99 -6.39
C THR A 36 7.44 -6.63 -7.76
N ASP A 37 6.42 -7.46 -7.96
CA ASP A 37 6.18 -8.16 -9.22
C ASP A 37 4.97 -7.59 -9.97
N ALA A 38 4.06 -6.89 -9.28
CA ALA A 38 3.00 -6.13 -9.94
C ALA A 38 2.66 -4.82 -9.21
N VAL A 39 2.27 -3.81 -9.99
CA VAL A 39 1.84 -2.50 -9.51
C VAL A 39 0.53 -2.13 -10.18
N ILE A 40 -0.56 -2.17 -9.42
CA ILE A 40 -1.91 -1.93 -9.92
C ILE A 40 -2.35 -0.51 -9.58
N ASP A 41 -2.67 0.26 -10.62
CA ASP A 41 -3.13 1.63 -10.50
C ASP A 41 -4.66 1.67 -10.41
N TYR A 42 -5.17 1.95 -9.21
CA TYR A 42 -6.60 2.01 -8.95
C TYR A 42 -7.15 3.44 -8.90
N ARG A 43 -6.39 4.46 -9.37
CA ARG A 43 -6.80 5.89 -9.31
C ARG A 43 -8.21 6.14 -9.83
N LYS A 44 -8.59 5.46 -10.92
CA LYS A 44 -9.90 5.58 -11.58
C LYS A 44 -11.08 5.16 -10.70
N VAL A 45 -10.84 4.35 -9.68
CA VAL A 45 -11.85 3.79 -8.75
C VAL A 45 -11.49 4.02 -7.28
N ALA A 46 -10.56 4.94 -6.99
CA ALA A 46 -10.09 5.17 -5.62
C ALA A 46 -11.19 5.63 -4.66
N ASP A 47 -12.26 6.25 -5.17
CA ASP A 47 -13.46 6.64 -4.43
C ASP A 47 -14.18 5.44 -3.82
N ILE A 48 -14.25 4.32 -4.53
CA ILE A 48 -14.88 3.08 -4.03
C ILE A 48 -14.07 2.53 -2.85
N ARG A 49 -12.74 2.57 -2.94
CA ARG A 49 -11.85 2.17 -1.84
C ARG A 49 -11.99 3.10 -0.63
N ASP A 50 -12.07 4.40 -0.87
CA ASP A 50 -12.23 5.39 0.19
C ASP A 50 -13.54 5.16 0.96
N GLU A 51 -14.64 4.88 0.25
CA GLU A 51 -15.93 4.52 0.84
C GLU A 51 -15.85 3.22 1.65
N ALA A 52 -15.27 2.16 1.08
CA ALA A 52 -15.09 0.89 1.79
C ALA A 52 -14.20 1.04 3.04
N ALA A 53 -13.16 1.87 2.98
CA ALA A 53 -12.31 2.16 4.13
C ALA A 53 -13.06 2.94 5.22
N ALA A 54 -13.97 3.84 4.84
CA ALA A 54 -14.77 4.61 5.79
C ALA A 54 -15.70 3.72 6.65
N CYS A 55 -16.14 2.57 6.13
CA CYS A 55 -16.91 1.58 6.90
C CYS A 55 -16.11 1.00 8.09
N HIS A 56 -14.77 1.01 8.02
CA HIS A 56 -13.87 0.52 9.07
C HIS A 56 -13.13 1.67 9.78
N ALA A 57 -13.85 2.78 10.07
CA ALA A 57 -13.30 3.98 10.69
C ALA A 57 -12.48 3.74 11.98
N SER A 58 -12.83 2.71 12.76
CA SER A 58 -12.12 2.35 13.99
C SER A 58 -10.76 1.67 13.75
N GLN A 59 -10.54 1.11 12.55
CA GLN A 59 -9.30 0.44 12.14
C GLN A 59 -8.42 1.34 11.26
N SER A 60 -9.02 2.30 10.56
CA SER A 60 -8.25 3.31 9.85
C SER A 60 -7.51 4.19 10.86
N ALA A 61 -6.17 4.18 10.85
CA ALA A 61 -5.39 5.20 11.54
C ALA A 61 -5.89 6.56 11.06
N GLY A 62 -6.50 7.32 11.97
CA GLY A 62 -7.47 8.39 11.68
C GLY A 62 -7.16 9.27 10.46
N SER A 63 -8.24 9.64 9.76
CA SER A 63 -8.31 10.49 8.57
C SER A 63 -7.22 11.56 8.41
N LEU A 64 -6.04 11.15 7.95
CA LEU A 64 -5.08 12.05 7.29
C LEU A 64 -5.56 12.45 5.87
N THR A 65 -6.88 12.41 5.62
CA THR A 65 -7.52 12.42 4.29
C THR A 65 -8.28 13.70 3.98
N GLY A 66 -8.26 14.71 4.85
CA GLY A 66 -8.96 15.97 4.62
C GLY A 66 -8.25 16.91 3.63
N GLY A 67 -9.01 17.53 2.72
CA GLY A 67 -8.57 18.66 1.90
C GLY A 67 -7.56 18.33 0.80
N ILE A 68 -6.71 19.31 0.46
CA ILE A 68 -5.70 19.22 -0.62
C ILE A 68 -4.72 18.07 -0.38
N PHE A 69 -4.40 17.76 0.88
CA PHE A 69 -3.55 16.63 1.24
C PHE A 69 -4.20 15.28 0.95
N GLY A 70 -5.52 15.16 1.10
CA GLY A 70 -6.28 13.97 0.70
C GLY A 70 -6.26 13.75 -0.82
N TRP A 71 -6.44 14.81 -1.60
CA TRP A 71 -6.35 14.76 -3.06
C TRP A 71 -4.94 14.40 -3.54
N LEU A 72 -3.91 15.02 -2.97
CA LEU A 72 -2.51 14.72 -3.29
C LEU A 72 -2.15 13.27 -2.91
N ARG A 73 -2.60 12.80 -1.74
CA ARG A 73 -2.48 11.40 -1.34
C ARG A 73 -3.15 10.49 -2.34
N ARG A 74 -4.37 10.79 -2.81
CA ARG A 74 -5.06 9.99 -3.83
C ARG A 74 -4.28 9.94 -5.14
N MET A 75 -3.63 11.03 -5.55
CA MET A 75 -2.82 10.98 -6.77
C MET A 75 -1.56 10.11 -6.63
N ILE A 76 -0.93 10.09 -5.45
CA ILE A 76 0.37 9.43 -5.26
C ILE A 76 0.23 8.00 -4.71
N ALA A 77 -0.77 7.74 -3.86
CA ALA A 77 -0.94 6.50 -3.11
C ALA A 77 -2.01 5.58 -3.71
N SER A 78 -2.60 5.91 -4.87
CA SER A 78 -3.55 5.04 -5.55
C SER A 78 -2.88 3.94 -6.39
N LYS A 79 -1.86 3.31 -5.80
CA LYS A 79 -1.17 2.15 -6.35
C LYS A 79 -1.11 1.08 -5.28
N GLU A 80 -1.39 -0.14 -5.67
CA GLU A 80 -1.13 -1.32 -4.86
C GLU A 80 0.02 -2.10 -5.44
N ILE A 81 0.89 -2.60 -4.56
CA ILE A 81 2.05 -3.40 -4.92
C ILE A 81 1.80 -4.85 -4.50
N TYR A 82 2.15 -5.77 -5.39
CA TYR A 82 1.96 -7.20 -5.18
C TYR A 82 3.27 -7.94 -5.43
N MET A 83 3.47 -9.00 -4.65
CA MET A 83 4.52 -10.00 -4.86
C MET A 83 3.87 -11.25 -5.43
N ARG A 84 4.51 -11.85 -6.44
CA ARG A 84 4.06 -13.09 -7.06
C ARG A 84 4.66 -14.27 -6.31
N ALA A 85 3.78 -15.05 -5.66
CA ALA A 85 4.19 -16.27 -4.98
C ALA A 85 4.34 -17.46 -5.96
N VAL A 86 3.39 -17.62 -6.89
CA VAL A 86 3.35 -18.72 -7.86
C VAL A 86 2.70 -18.24 -9.17
N PRO A 87 3.23 -18.60 -10.35
CA PRO A 87 4.57 -19.19 -10.55
C PRO A 87 5.67 -18.22 -10.09
N PRO A 88 6.93 -18.63 -9.89
CA PRO A 88 8.00 -17.70 -9.53
C PRO A 88 8.07 -16.51 -10.52
N PRO A 89 8.33 -15.28 -10.04
CA PRO A 89 8.38 -14.11 -10.90
C PRO A 89 9.54 -14.19 -11.90
N ASP A 90 9.33 -13.68 -13.11
CA ASP A 90 10.31 -13.64 -14.20
C ASP A 90 11.14 -12.34 -14.20
N GLY A 91 10.98 -11.52 -13.17
CA GLY A 91 11.65 -10.23 -13.00
C GLY A 91 10.97 -9.05 -13.70
N LYS A 92 9.83 -9.26 -14.37
CA LYS A 92 9.01 -8.17 -14.91
C LYS A 92 8.04 -7.64 -13.85
N VAL A 93 7.82 -6.33 -13.88
CA VAL A 93 6.77 -5.70 -13.09
C VAL A 93 5.52 -5.55 -13.95
N GLU A 94 4.44 -6.20 -13.54
CA GLU A 94 3.16 -6.19 -14.23
C GLU A 94 2.29 -5.01 -13.81
N HIS A 95 1.41 -4.57 -14.70
CA HIS A 95 0.45 -3.49 -14.43
C HIS A 95 -1.01 -3.95 -14.42
N ASP A 96 -1.23 -5.22 -14.74
CA ASP A 96 -2.50 -5.93 -14.65
C ASP A 96 -2.22 -7.33 -14.07
N LEU A 97 -3.00 -7.76 -13.09
CA LEU A 97 -2.83 -9.09 -12.49
C LEU A 97 -3.21 -10.22 -13.46
N PHE A 98 -3.93 -9.89 -14.53
CA PHE A 98 -4.36 -10.83 -15.57
C PHE A 98 -3.57 -10.65 -16.88
N GLN A 99 -2.49 -9.86 -16.84
CA GLN A 99 -1.61 -9.66 -17.99
C GLN A 99 -1.17 -11.01 -18.55
N ASP A 100 -1.29 -11.18 -19.87
CA ASP A 100 -0.93 -12.41 -20.60
C ASP A 100 -1.74 -13.68 -20.21
N ILE A 101 -2.77 -13.56 -19.38
CA ILE A 101 -3.63 -14.67 -18.92
C ILE A 101 -5.07 -14.50 -19.40
N ALA A 102 -5.61 -13.27 -19.38
CA ALA A 102 -6.97 -12.98 -19.83
C ALA A 102 -7.12 -11.55 -20.35
N GLU A 103 -7.99 -11.38 -21.35
CA GLU A 103 -8.47 -10.06 -21.76
C GLU A 103 -9.68 -9.67 -20.91
N LEU A 104 -9.51 -8.64 -20.08
CA LEU A 104 -10.60 -8.10 -19.28
C LEU A 104 -11.43 -7.09 -20.06
N PRO A 105 -12.76 -7.02 -19.85
CA PRO A 105 -13.57 -5.95 -20.39
C PRO A 105 -13.09 -4.60 -19.85
N PRO A 106 -13.32 -3.49 -20.59
CA PRO A 106 -12.94 -2.17 -20.11
C PRO A 106 -13.64 -1.86 -18.79
N LEU A 107 -12.92 -1.20 -17.88
CA LEU A 107 -13.44 -0.79 -16.58
C LEU A 107 -14.75 0.01 -16.75
N ARG A 108 -15.85 -0.60 -16.29
CA ARG A 108 -17.16 0.06 -16.20
C ARG A 108 -17.42 0.45 -14.75
N ARG A 109 -17.78 1.72 -14.51
CA ARG A 109 -18.43 2.11 -13.26
C ARG A 109 -19.87 1.60 -13.29
N LEU A 110 -20.29 0.97 -12.21
CA LEU A 110 -21.68 0.61 -11.95
C LEU A 110 -22.49 1.87 -11.61
#